data_AF-A0AAD5CPZ2-F1
#
_entry.id   AF-A0AAD5CPZ2-F1
#
_cell.length_a   1.000
_cell.length_b   1.000
_cell.length_c   1.000
_cell.angle_alpha   90.00
_cell.angle_beta   90.00
_cell.angle_gamma   90.00
#
_symmetry.space_group_name_H-M   'P 1'
#
loop_
_entity.id
_entity.type
_entity.pdbx_description
1 polymer ?
#
loop_
_entity_poly.entity_id
_entity_poly.type
_entity_poly.pdbx_seq_one_letter_code
_entity_poly.pdbx_strand_id
1 'polypeptide(L)'
;MEDAFARSVAEVLDFFRVDPSKGLTDIQVTTHARIYGRNVLPQEESTPFWKLVLSQFDDLLVKILIAAAIVSFILALVNGETGLTAFLEPSVILMILAANAAVGVITETNAEKALEVRQS
;
A
#
# COMPACT_ATOMS: atom_id res chain seq x y z
N MET A 1 -17.30 23.29 -8.63
CA MET A 1 -18.77 23.11 -8.70
C MET A 1 -19.04 21.63 -8.52
N GLU A 2 -19.50 21.21 -7.34
CA GLU A 2 -19.70 19.79 -7.01
C GLU A 2 -21.07 19.27 -7.50
N ASP A 3 -22.02 20.19 -7.70
CA ASP A 3 -23.42 19.99 -8.07
C ASP A 3 -23.70 20.23 -9.56
N ALA A 4 -22.69 20.14 -10.42
CA ALA A 4 -22.80 20.45 -11.86
C ALA A 4 -23.88 19.60 -12.58
N PHE A 5 -24.16 18.39 -12.10
CA PHE A 5 -25.19 17.49 -12.64
C PHE A 5 -26.62 17.99 -12.44
N ALA A 6 -26.84 18.90 -11.49
CA ALA A 6 -28.16 19.47 -11.19
C ALA A 6 -28.37 20.87 -11.81
N ARG A 7 -27.42 21.35 -12.62
CA ARG A 7 -27.42 22.70 -13.20
C ARG A 7 -27.64 22.64 -14.71
N SER A 8 -28.15 23.74 -15.26
CA SER A 8 -28.26 23.88 -16.71
C SER A 8 -26.89 24.12 -17.34
N VAL A 9 -26.73 23.74 -18.62
CA VAL A 9 -25.47 23.94 -19.37
C VAL A 9 -25.05 25.41 -19.35
N ALA A 10 -26.00 26.35 -19.47
CA ALA A 10 -25.73 27.79 -19.44
C ALA A 10 -25.16 28.24 -18.09
N GLU A 11 -25.68 27.73 -16.96
CA GLU A 11 -25.18 28.05 -15.63
C GLU A 11 -23.77 27.50 -15.39
N VAL A 12 -23.46 26.30 -15.91
CA VAL A 12 -22.12 25.71 -15.79
C VAL A 12 -21.10 26.50 -16.63
N LEU A 13 -21.48 26.90 -17.86
CA LEU A 13 -20.62 27.71 -18.72
C LEU A 13 -20.34 29.10 -18.13
N ASP A 14 -21.36 29.73 -17.52
CA ASP A 14 -21.21 31.02 -16.84
C ASP A 14 -20.35 30.90 -15.57
N PHE A 15 -20.55 29.84 -14.78
CA PHE A 15 -19.76 29.56 -13.58
C PHE A 15 -18.26 29.44 -13.87
N PHE A 16 -17.89 28.71 -14.93
CA PHE A 16 -16.49 28.58 -15.35
C PHE A 16 -16.01 29.68 -16.30
N ARG A 17 -16.89 30.62 -16.68
CA ARG A 17 -16.66 31.69 -17.66
C ARG A 17 -15.98 31.19 -18.94
N VAL A 18 -16.50 30.09 -19.49
CA VAL A 18 -15.93 29.44 -20.66
C VAL A 18 -16.82 29.65 -21.89
N ASP A 19 -16.20 29.97 -23.01
CA ASP A 19 -16.89 30.02 -24.30
C ASP A 19 -16.98 28.58 -24.85
N PRO A 20 -18.19 28.04 -25.12
CA PRO A 20 -18.32 26.67 -25.62
C PRO A 20 -17.71 26.45 -27.01
N SER A 21 -17.53 27.50 -27.81
CA SER A 21 -16.94 27.45 -29.15
C SER A 21 -15.41 27.60 -29.15
N LYS A 22 -14.83 28.25 -28.14
CA LYS A 22 -13.38 28.53 -28.06
C LYS A 22 -12.66 27.85 -26.90
N GLY A 23 -13.39 27.36 -25.90
CA GLY A 23 -12.83 26.79 -24.68
C GLY A 23 -12.25 27.86 -23.73
N LEU A 24 -11.39 27.40 -22.82
CA LEU A 24 -10.68 28.28 -21.87
C LEU A 24 -9.50 28.96 -22.56
N THR A 25 -9.22 30.20 -22.16
CA THR A 25 -7.99 30.92 -22.55
C THR A 25 -6.78 30.43 -21.76
N ASP A 26 -5.56 30.59 -22.28
CA ASP A 26 -4.32 30.19 -21.58
C ASP A 26 -4.18 30.82 -20.18
N ILE A 27 -4.68 32.05 -20.02
CA ILE A 27 -4.72 32.77 -18.74
C ILE A 27 -5.66 32.06 -17.76
N GLN A 28 -6.85 31.64 -18.22
CA GLN A 28 -7.80 30.90 -17.39
C GLN A 28 -7.27 29.51 -17.04
N VAL A 29 -6.62 28.82 -17.98
CA VAL A 29 -5.97 27.52 -17.72
C VAL A 29 -4.92 27.66 -16.62
N THR A 30 -4.05 28.66 -16.72
CA THR A 30 -2.99 28.90 -15.72
C THR A 30 -3.58 29.28 -14.36
N THR A 31 -4.63 30.10 -14.35
CA THR A 31 -5.32 30.53 -13.13
C THR A 31 -6.03 29.35 -12.46
N HIS A 32 -6.76 28.53 -13.24
CA HIS A 32 -7.43 27.34 -12.75
C HIS A 32 -6.44 26.28 -12.25
N ALA A 33 -5.31 26.07 -12.96
CA ALA A 33 -4.27 25.16 -12.51
C ALA A 33 -3.66 25.59 -11.16
N ARG A 34 -3.66 26.89 -10.84
CA ARG A 34 -3.20 27.40 -9.53
C ARG A 34 -4.23 27.20 -8.42
N ILE A 35 -5.52 27.32 -8.73
CA ILE A 35 -6.62 27.22 -7.76
C ILE A 35 -6.95 25.75 -7.47
N TYR A 36 -7.03 24.92 -8.51
CA TYR A 36 -7.46 23.52 -8.42
C TYR A 36 -6.30 22.53 -8.40
N GLY A 37 -5.08 22.98 -8.72
CA GLY A 37 -3.93 22.10 -8.90
C GLY A 37 -3.97 21.39 -10.26
N ARG A 38 -2.99 20.50 -10.48
CA ARG A 38 -3.04 19.59 -11.62
C ARG A 38 -4.11 18.54 -11.38
N ASN A 39 -4.83 18.18 -12.45
CA ASN A 39 -5.75 17.04 -12.45
C ASN A 39 -4.96 15.72 -12.50
N VAL A 40 -4.16 15.47 -11.48
CA VAL A 40 -3.41 14.22 -11.28
C VAL A 40 -3.73 13.71 -9.89
N LEU A 41 -4.02 12.41 -9.80
CA LEU A 41 -4.22 11.77 -8.50
C LEU A 41 -2.87 11.72 -7.78
N PRO A 42 -2.82 12.05 -6.47
CA PRO A 42 -1.59 11.91 -5.71
C PRO A 42 -1.15 10.44 -5.74
N GLN A 43 0.13 10.23 -6.02
CA GLN A 43 0.78 8.93 -5.94
C GLN A 43 1.10 8.67 -4.48
N GLU A 44 0.61 7.58 -3.91
CA GLU A 44 1.09 7.12 -2.61
C GLU A 44 2.49 6.53 -2.80
N GLU A 45 3.43 6.90 -1.93
CA GLU A 45 4.77 6.33 -1.95
C GLU A 45 4.70 4.86 -1.51
N SER A 46 5.24 3.96 -2.33
CA SER A 46 5.29 2.53 -2.01
C SER A 46 6.01 2.27 -0.69
N THR A 47 5.45 1.38 0.12
CA THR A 47 6.03 1.03 1.41
C THR A 47 7.32 0.22 1.21
N PRO A 48 8.47 0.60 1.80
CA PRO A 48 9.71 -0.10 1.54
C PRO A 48 9.75 -1.49 2.20
N PHE A 49 10.38 -2.47 1.53
CA PHE A 49 10.41 -3.88 1.95
C PHE A 49 10.86 -4.12 3.40
N TRP A 50 11.84 -3.38 3.90
CA TRP A 50 12.31 -3.52 5.28
C TRP A 50 11.23 -3.10 6.31
N LYS A 51 10.39 -2.11 5.98
CA LYS A 51 9.30 -1.64 6.84
C LYS A 51 8.15 -2.65 6.86
N LEU A 52 7.87 -3.27 5.72
CA LEU A 52 6.99 -4.44 5.62
C LEU A 52 7.47 -5.58 6.52
N VAL A 53 8.74 -5.96 6.44
CA VAL A 53 9.32 -6.99 7.32
C VAL A 53 9.20 -6.62 8.79
N LEU A 54 9.45 -5.36 9.17
CA LEU A 54 9.27 -4.90 10.54
C LEU A 54 7.81 -4.98 11.01
N SER A 55 6.84 -4.62 10.17
CA SER A 55 5.42 -4.71 10.52
C SER A 55 4.96 -6.14 10.80
N GLN A 56 5.60 -7.15 10.20
CA GLN A 56 5.32 -8.56 10.51
C GLN A 56 5.66 -8.90 11.97
N PHE A 57 6.68 -8.29 12.57
CA PHE A 57 6.99 -8.52 13.99
C PHE A 57 5.94 -7.93 14.94
N ASP A 58 5.12 -6.99 14.49
CA ASP A 58 4.01 -6.46 15.29
C ASP A 58 2.80 -7.39 15.34
N ASP A 59 2.67 -8.31 14.37
CA ASP A 59 1.59 -9.27 14.31
C ASP A 59 1.63 -10.25 15.50
N LEU A 60 0.46 -10.44 16.13
CA LEU A 60 0.30 -11.34 17.26
C LEU A 60 0.69 -12.79 16.93
N LEU A 61 0.38 -13.27 15.71
CA LEU A 61 0.72 -14.61 15.26
C LEU A 61 2.24 -14.78 15.12
N VAL A 62 2.93 -13.78 14.59
CA VAL A 62 4.40 -13.80 14.47
C VAL A 62 5.06 -13.78 15.85
N LYS A 63 4.53 -12.98 16.79
CA LYS A 63 4.98 -12.99 18.19
C LYS A 63 4.83 -14.38 18.84
N ILE A 64 3.70 -15.06 18.59
CA ILE A 64 3.48 -16.44 19.08
C ILE A 64 4.50 -17.41 18.45
N LEU A 65 4.78 -17.29 17.15
CA LEU A 65 5.76 -18.14 16.47
C LEU A 65 7.18 -17.94 17.01
N ILE A 66 7.58 -16.69 17.27
CA ILE A 66 8.88 -16.38 17.89
C ILE A 66 8.94 -16.96 19.31
N ALA A 67 7.88 -16.84 20.10
CA ALA A 67 7.83 -17.44 21.43
C ALA A 67 7.96 -18.97 21.36
N ALA A 68 7.26 -19.63 20.42
CA ALA A 68 7.38 -21.06 20.18
C ALA A 68 8.80 -21.47 19.79
N ALA A 69 9.45 -20.69 18.91
CA ALA A 69 10.85 -20.91 18.51
C ALA A 69 11.81 -20.84 19.71
N ILE A 70 11.62 -19.86 20.60
CA ILE A 70 12.44 -19.70 21.81
C ILE A 70 12.24 -20.89 22.76
N VAL A 71 10.99 -21.30 22.99
CA VAL A 71 10.67 -22.45 23.87
C VAL A 71 11.29 -23.73 23.30
N SER A 72 11.11 -23.98 22.01
CA SER A 72 11.73 -25.11 21.28
C SER A 72 13.26 -25.10 21.42
N PHE A 73 13.89 -23.94 21.20
CA PHE A 73 15.33 -23.80 21.33
C PHE A 73 15.85 -24.10 22.74
N ILE A 74 15.16 -23.60 23.78
CA ILE A 74 15.50 -23.88 25.17
C ILE A 74 15.34 -25.38 25.47
N LEU A 75 14.25 -26.01 25.02
CA LEU A 75 14.03 -27.45 25.20
C LEU A 75 15.14 -28.27 24.53
N ALA A 76 15.55 -27.90 23.31
CA ALA A 76 16.65 -28.56 22.61
C ALA A 76 17.99 -28.44 23.36
N LEU A 77 18.29 -27.26 23.92
CA LEU A 77 19.49 -27.05 24.74
C LEU A 77 19.47 -27.86 26.04
N VAL A 78 18.32 -27.94 26.72
CA VAL A 78 18.17 -28.66 28.01
C VAL A 78 18.19 -30.17 27.81
N ASN A 79 17.53 -30.67 26.77
CA ASN A 79 17.50 -32.10 26.46
C ASN A 79 18.78 -32.59 25.77
N GLY A 80 19.70 -31.68 25.40
CA GLY A 80 20.94 -32.02 24.70
C GLY A 80 20.69 -32.63 23.32
N GLU A 81 19.53 -32.37 22.71
CA GLU A 81 19.15 -32.92 21.42
C GLU A 81 19.95 -32.23 20.30
N THR A 82 21.09 -32.80 19.96
CA THR A 82 21.90 -32.37 18.81
C THR A 82 21.68 -33.32 17.65
N GLY A 83 20.58 -33.11 16.91
CA GLY A 83 20.24 -33.88 15.72
C GLY A 83 19.56 -33.01 14.67
N LEU A 84 19.38 -33.53 13.45
CA LEU A 84 18.66 -32.88 12.34
C LEU A 84 17.26 -32.36 12.75
N THR A 85 16.65 -32.94 13.77
CA THR A 85 15.38 -32.50 14.38
C THR A 85 15.46 -31.13 15.06
N ALA A 86 16.59 -30.81 15.70
CA ALA A 86 16.80 -29.53 16.39
C ALA A 86 16.89 -28.33 15.42
N PHE A 87 17.29 -28.58 14.16
CA PHE A 87 17.29 -27.56 13.10
C PHE A 87 15.99 -27.53 12.31
N LEU A 88 15.17 -28.59 12.38
CA LEU A 88 13.92 -28.69 11.65
C LEU A 88 12.89 -27.67 12.16
N GLU A 89 12.72 -27.58 13.48
CA GLU A 89 11.73 -26.67 14.09
C GLU A 89 12.04 -25.19 13.82
N PRO A 90 13.28 -24.68 14.04
CA PRO A 90 13.62 -23.31 13.68
C PRO A 90 13.53 -23.05 12.18
N SER A 91 13.90 -24.02 11.34
CA SER A 91 13.84 -23.89 9.88
C SER A 91 12.41 -23.76 9.37
N VAL A 92 11.46 -24.51 9.92
CA VAL A 92 10.04 -24.41 9.54
C VAL A 92 9.47 -23.04 9.92
N ILE A 93 9.82 -22.53 11.11
CA ILE A 93 9.35 -21.21 11.57
C ILE A 93 9.91 -20.10 10.67
N LEU A 94 11.20 -20.15 10.32
CA LEU A 94 11.79 -19.22 9.35
C LEU A 94 11.10 -19.29 7.98
N MET A 95 10.76 -20.49 7.52
CA MET A 95 10.05 -20.67 6.25
C MET A 95 8.64 -20.06 6.29
N ILE A 96 7.91 -20.20 7.41
CA ILE A 96 6.59 -19.57 7.60
C ILE A 96 6.72 -18.04 7.61
N LEU A 97 7.72 -17.48 8.30
CA LEU A 97 7.96 -16.03 8.30
C LEU A 97 8.28 -15.51 6.90
N ALA A 98 9.12 -16.24 6.14
CA ALA A 98 9.43 -15.90 4.77
C ALA A 98 8.19 -15.95 3.86
N ALA A 99 7.33 -16.96 4.03
CA ALA A 99 6.06 -17.07 3.32
C ALA A 99 5.11 -15.91 3.65
N ASN A 100 4.97 -15.56 4.93
CA ASN A 100 4.13 -14.42 5.36
C ASN A 100 4.63 -13.09 4.79
N ALA A 101 5.94 -12.86 4.80
CA ALA A 101 6.53 -11.67 4.19
C ALA A 101 6.29 -11.63 2.68
N ALA A 102 6.46 -12.75 1.98
CA ALA A 102 6.21 -12.85 0.54
C ALA A 102 4.74 -12.57 0.19
N VAL A 103 3.80 -13.17 0.93
CA VAL A 103 2.37 -12.91 0.76
C VAL A 103 2.06 -11.43 0.98
N GLY A 104 2.59 -10.84 2.06
CA GLY A 104 2.42 -9.41 2.37
C GLY A 104 2.84 -8.50 1.22
N VAL A 105 4.04 -8.72 0.68
CA VAL A 105 4.56 -7.95 -0.48
C VAL A 105 3.68 -8.13 -1.71
N ILE A 106 3.24 -9.36 -2.01
CA ILE A 106 2.38 -9.63 -3.16
C ILE A 106 1.04 -8.92 -3.01
N THR A 107 0.43 -8.95 -1.82
CA THR A 107 -0.84 -8.25 -1.57
C THR A 107 -0.70 -6.74 -1.71
N GLU A 108 0.36 -6.14 -1.21
CA GLU A 108 0.58 -4.68 -1.33
C GLU A 108 0.86 -4.28 -2.78
N THR A 109 1.73 -5.02 -3.48
CA THR A 109 2.03 -4.78 -4.89
C THR A 109 0.78 -4.91 -5.77
N ASN A 110 -0.11 -5.87 -5.47
CA ASN A 110 -1.36 -6.02 -6.19
C ASN A 110 -2.35 -4.88 -5.90
N ALA A 111 -2.37 -4.37 -4.67
CA ALA A 111 -3.18 -3.21 -4.31
C ALA A 111 -2.69 -1.94 -5.01
N GLU A 112 -1.38 -1.70 -5.02
CA GLU A 112 -0.75 -0.57 -5.75
C GLU A 112 -1.06 -0.64 -7.25
N LYS A 113 -0.88 -1.81 -7.89
CA LYS A 113 -1.22 -2.00 -9.32
C LYS A 113 -2.69 -1.72 -9.63
N ALA A 114 -3.61 -2.10 -8.74
CA ALA A 114 -5.03 -1.83 -8.93
C ALA A 114 -5.34 -0.32 -8.89
N LEU A 115 -4.57 0.45 -8.12
CA LEU A 115 -4.68 1.91 -8.06
C LEU A 115 -4.03 2.57 -9.29
N GLU A 116 -2.84 2.13 -9.70
CA GLU A 116 -2.15 2.64 -10.89
C GLU A 116 -3.01 2.53 -12.16
N VAL A 117 -3.71 1.42 -12.35
CA VAL A 117 -4.62 1.22 -13.50
C VAL A 117 -5.73 2.27 -13.56
N ARG A 118 -6.12 2.85 -12.42
CA ARG A 118 -7.10 3.94 -12.36
C ARG A 118 -6.47 5.32 -12.58
N GLN A 119 -5.16 5.43 -12.40
CA GLN A 119 -4.40 6.68 -12.55
C GLN A 119 -3.85 6.90 -13.97
N SER A 120 -3.73 5.85 -14.80
CA SER A 120 -3.38 5.92 -16.24
C SER A 120 -4.60 6.16 -17.12
#